data_AF-A0A1I6LAE3-F1
#
_entry.id   AF-A0A1I6LAE3-F1
#
_cell.length_a   1.000
_cell.length_b   1.000
_cell.length_c   1.000
_cell.angle_alpha   90.00
_cell.angle_beta   90.00
_cell.angle_gamma   90.00
#
_symmetry.space_group_name_H-M   'P 1'
#
loop_
_entity.id
_entity.type
_entity.pdbx_description
1 polymer ?
#
loop_
_entity_poly.entity_id
_entity_poly.type
_entity_poly.pdbx_seq_one_letter_code
_entity_poly.pdbx_strand_id
1 'polypeptide(L)'
;MNEQLEQTVFGDLANLEKSLAEDATGDRARAMLSYFADVAKSSEGLLQTAAAAERQLISQLIEAFNAAQRIVRHIWETLHNASLAV
;
A
#
# COMPACT_ATOMS: atom_id res chain seq x y z
N MET A 1 0.14 -21.09 -10.94
CA MET A 1 0.28 -19.64 -10.65
C MET A 1 0.40 -18.96 -12.00
N ASN A 2 -0.26 -17.82 -12.23
CA ASN A 2 -0.40 -17.25 -13.57
C ASN A 2 0.85 -16.41 -13.88
N GLU A 3 1.76 -16.90 -14.72
CA GLU A 3 3.10 -16.33 -14.96
C GLU A 3 3.07 -14.85 -15.40
N GLN A 4 2.02 -14.44 -16.12
CA GLN A 4 1.81 -13.04 -16.51
C GLN A 4 1.51 -12.11 -15.32
N LEU A 5 0.76 -12.62 -14.33
CA LEU A 5 0.42 -11.88 -13.12
C LEU A 5 1.67 -11.67 -12.26
N GLU A 6 2.51 -12.69 -12.15
CA GLU A 6 3.80 -12.59 -11.45
C GLU A 6 4.74 -11.58 -12.11
N GLN A 7 4.92 -11.66 -13.43
CA GLN A 7 5.79 -10.71 -14.16
C GLN A 7 5.32 -9.26 -13.99
N THR A 8 4.01 -9.03 -13.97
CA THR A 8 3.44 -7.70 -13.75
C THR A 8 3.70 -7.22 -12.32
N VAL A 9 3.40 -8.06 -11.32
CA VAL A 9 3.60 -7.71 -9.90
C VAL A 9 5.07 -7.45 -9.59
N PHE A 10 5.99 -8.28 -10.06
CA PHE A 10 7.43 -8.06 -9.84
C PHE A 10 7.94 -6.81 -10.57
N GLY A 11 7.43 -6.52 -11.77
CA GLY A 11 7.74 -5.29 -12.49
C GLY A 11 7.26 -4.04 -11.74
N ASP A 12 6.03 -4.06 -11.23
CA ASP A 12 5.47 -2.96 -10.45
C ASP A 12 6.24 -2.74 -9.13
N LEU A 13 6.64 -3.82 -8.46
CA LEU A 13 7.46 -3.75 -7.25
C LEU A 13 8.85 -3.18 -7.53
N ALA A 14 9.51 -3.58 -8.62
CA ALA A 14 10.81 -3.02 -9.00
C ALA A 14 10.72 -1.52 -9.30
N ASN A 15 9.64 -1.08 -9.97
CA ASN A 15 9.39 0.33 -10.22
C ASN A 15 9.12 1.11 -8.92
N LEU A 16 8.39 0.50 -7.98
CA LEU A 16 8.14 1.08 -6.66
C LEU A 16 9.46 1.23 -5.88
N GLU A 17 10.28 0.20 -5.80
CA GLU A 17 11.59 0.23 -5.14
C GLU A 17 12.48 1.32 -5.72
N LYS A 18 12.55 1.43 -7.05
CA LYS A 18 13.31 2.50 -7.72
C LYS A 18 12.79 3.88 -7.33
N SER A 19 11.48 4.07 -7.39
CA SER A 19 10.83 5.35 -7.03
C SER A 19 11.10 5.74 -5.57
N LEU A 20 11.08 4.77 -4.65
CA LEU A 20 11.35 4.99 -3.23
C LEU A 20 12.84 5.18 -2.94
N ALA A 21 13.74 4.54 -3.70
CA ALA A 21 15.19 4.75 -3.58
C ALA A 21 15.59 6.19 -3.92
N GLU A 22 14.88 6.83 -4.85
CA GLU A 22 15.08 8.23 -5.24
C GLU A 22 14.43 9.23 -4.25
N ASP A 23 13.58 8.77 -3.33
CA ASP A 23 12.83 9.59 -2.37
C ASP A 23 13.61 9.84 -1.07
N ALA A 24 14.75 10.53 -1.14
CA ALA A 24 15.64 10.73 0.02
C ALA A 24 14.98 11.43 1.24
N THR A 25 13.96 12.27 1.01
CA THR A 25 13.26 13.00 2.08
C THR A 25 12.09 12.20 2.70
N GLY A 26 11.62 11.16 2.01
CA GLY A 26 10.47 10.36 2.40
C GLY A 26 9.12 11.00 2.09
N ASP A 27 9.09 12.10 1.33
CA ASP A 27 7.85 12.83 1.05
C ASP A 27 6.91 12.01 0.17
N ARG A 28 7.45 11.30 -0.83
CA ARG A 28 6.65 10.42 -1.68
C ARG A 28 6.15 9.22 -0.89
N ALA A 29 7.00 8.60 -0.07
CA ALA A 29 6.62 7.51 0.81
C ALA A 29 5.46 7.93 1.73
N ARG A 30 5.56 9.08 2.41
CA ARG A 30 4.49 9.61 3.27
C ARG A 30 3.21 9.89 2.49
N ALA A 31 3.30 10.46 1.29
CA ALA A 31 2.12 10.70 0.45
C ALA A 31 1.41 9.38 0.09
N MET A 32 2.16 8.33 -0.23
CA MET A 32 1.60 7.00 -0.50
C MET A 32 0.97 6.38 0.76
N LEU A 33 1.62 6.51 1.92
CA LEU A 33 1.06 6.06 3.19
C LEU A 33 -0.27 6.77 3.51
N SER A 34 -0.31 8.09 3.36
CA SER A 34 -1.52 8.89 3.56
C SER A 34 -2.64 8.45 2.62
N TYR A 35 -2.32 8.26 1.32
CA TYR A 35 -3.30 7.80 0.34
C TYR A 35 -3.92 6.46 0.74
N PHE A 36 -3.12 5.46 1.09
CA PHE A 36 -3.66 4.16 1.49
C PHE A 36 -4.41 4.22 2.82
N ALA A 37 -4.02 5.10 3.75
CA ALA A 37 -4.74 5.32 4.99
C ALA A 37 -6.13 5.95 4.72
N ASP A 38 -6.19 6.94 3.84
CA ASP A 38 -7.43 7.61 3.46
C ASP A 38 -8.39 6.65 2.76
N VAL A 39 -7.89 5.82 1.85
CA VAL A 39 -8.70 4.82 1.15
C VAL A 39 -9.17 3.73 2.12
N ALA A 40 -8.32 3.22 3.01
CA ALA A 40 -8.71 2.25 4.03
C ALA A 40 -9.84 2.80 4.93
N LYS A 41 -9.69 4.05 5.40
CA LYS A 41 -10.71 4.74 6.20
C LYS A 41 -12.01 4.95 5.42
N SER A 42 -11.92 5.30 4.14
CA SER A 42 -13.09 5.41 3.27
C SER A 42 -13.79 4.06 3.11
N SER A 43 -13.03 2.97 2.96
CA SER A 43 -13.56 1.61 2.88
C SER A 43 -14.20 1.13 4.18
N GLU A 44 -13.66 1.52 5.34
CA GLU A 44 -14.31 1.29 6.65
C GLU A 44 -15.67 1.99 6.71
N GLY A 45 -15.79 3.21 6.18
CA GLY A 45 -17.06 3.90 6.03
C GLY A 45 -18.06 3.13 5.16
N LEU A 46 -17.61 2.58 4.03
CA LEU A 46 -18.44 1.73 3.15
C LEU A 46 -18.88 0.45 3.85
N LEU A 47 -18.02 -0.16 4.66
CA LEU A 47 -18.32 -1.40 5.37
C LEU A 47 -19.54 -1.27 6.29
N GLN A 48 -19.77 -0.09 6.87
CA GLN A 48 -20.91 0.19 7.74
C GLN A 48 -22.25 0.09 7.00
N THR A 49 -22.28 0.47 5.72
CA THR A 49 -23.50 0.51 4.90
C THR A 49 -23.60 -0.63 3.90
N ALA A 50 -22.55 -1.43 3.73
CA ALA A 50 -22.46 -2.48 2.74
C ALA A 50 -23.41 -3.65 3.00
N ALA A 51 -23.95 -4.21 1.91
CA ALA A 51 -24.72 -5.44 1.95
C ALA A 51 -23.85 -6.61 2.42
N ALA A 52 -24.46 -7.64 3.02
CA ALA A 52 -23.73 -8.78 3.59
C ALA A 52 -22.78 -9.46 2.59
N ALA A 53 -23.17 -9.53 1.31
CA ALA A 53 -22.37 -10.11 0.24
C ALA A 53 -21.09 -9.32 -0.09
N GLU A 54 -21.08 -8.01 0.16
CA GLU A 54 -19.99 -7.10 -0.20
C GLU A 54 -19.01 -6.90 0.97
N ARG A 55 -19.47 -7.12 2.21
CA ARG A 55 -18.66 -6.92 3.42
C ARG A 55 -17.36 -7.70 3.39
N GLN A 56 -17.39 -8.95 2.93
CA GLN A 56 -16.18 -9.78 2.86
C GLN A 56 -15.13 -9.18 1.91
N LEU A 57 -15.56 -8.70 0.74
CA LEU A 57 -14.67 -8.05 -0.22
C LEU A 57 -14.11 -6.74 0.35
N ILE A 58 -14.96 -5.92 0.96
CA ILE A 58 -14.54 -4.63 1.54
C ILE A 58 -13.54 -4.84 2.67
N SER A 59 -13.75 -5.83 3.55
CA SER A 59 -12.79 -6.18 4.60
C SER A 59 -11.44 -6.59 4.03
N GLN A 60 -11.42 -7.42 2.98
CA GLN A 60 -10.18 -7.81 2.30
C GLN A 60 -9.46 -6.62 1.65
N LEU A 61 -10.20 -5.67 1.09
CA LEU A 61 -9.62 -4.43 0.54
C LEU A 61 -8.97 -3.57 1.62
N ILE A 62 -9.63 -3.39 2.77
CA ILE A 62 -9.08 -2.68 3.92
C ILE A 62 -7.76 -3.32 4.38
N GLU A 63 -7.74 -4.65 4.51
CA GLU A 63 -6.53 -5.40 4.86
C GLU A 63 -5.42 -5.22 3.81
N ALA A 64 -5.77 -5.23 2.52
CA ALA A 64 -4.83 -5.02 1.43
C ALA A 64 -4.23 -3.61 1.45
N PHE A 65 -5.02 -2.56 1.71
CA PHE A 65 -4.50 -1.18 1.82
C PHE A 65 -3.59 -1.03 3.04
N ASN A 66 -3.94 -1.63 4.17
CA ASN A 66 -3.08 -1.67 5.35
C ASN A 66 -1.77 -2.45 5.09
N ALA A 67 -1.84 -3.53 4.33
CA ALA A 67 -0.64 -4.27 3.91
C ALA A 67 0.25 -3.44 2.98
N ALA A 68 -0.33 -2.72 2.01
CA ALA A 68 0.40 -1.84 1.12
C ALA A 68 1.14 -0.73 1.89
N GLN A 69 0.51 -0.13 2.91
CA GLN A 69 1.18 0.84 3.79
C GLN A 69 2.42 0.24 4.47
N ARG A 70 2.29 -0.95 5.04
CA ARG A 70 3.42 -1.64 5.70
C ARG A 70 4.55 -1.92 4.71
N ILE A 71 4.22 -2.36 3.50
CA ILE A 71 5.21 -2.66 2.45
C ILE A 71 5.96 -1.38 2.03
N VAL A 72 5.23 -0.31 1.68
CA VAL A 72 5.85 0.96 1.25
C VAL A 72 6.77 1.52 2.34
N ARG A 73 6.30 1.56 3.59
CA ARG A 73 7.12 1.98 4.74
C ARG A 73 8.38 1.13 4.84
N HIS A 74 8.22 -0.19 4.86
CA HIS A 74 9.34 -1.10 5.07
C HIS A 74 10.40 -0.99 3.96
N ILE A 75 9.98 -0.88 2.70
CA ILE A 75 10.89 -0.69 1.57
C ILE A 75 11.67 0.60 1.74
N TRP A 76 10.99 1.72 2.00
CA TRP A 76 11.66 3.02 2.15
C TRP A 76 12.64 3.01 3.33
N GLU A 77 12.22 2.53 4.49
CA GLU A 77 13.07 2.47 5.70
C GLU A 77 14.29 1.57 5.49
N THR A 78 14.14 0.48 4.73
CA THR A 78 15.24 -0.43 4.37
C THR A 78 16.22 0.23 3.40
N LEU A 79 15.72 0.91 2.35
CA LEU A 79 16.55 1.55 1.33
C LEU A 79 17.39 2.70 1.91
N HIS A 80 16.81 3.49 2.81
CA HIS A 80 17.45 4.68 3.38
C HIS A 80 18.11 4.46 4.73
N ASN A 81 17.99 3.25 5.30
CA ASN A 81 18.48 2.90 6.63
C ASN A 81 18.07 3.94 7.70
N ALA A 82 16.81 4.36 7.64
CA ALA A 82 16.23 5.42 8.45
C ALA A 82 14.78 5.10 8.81
N SER A 83 14.28 5.67 9.91
CA SER A 83 12.86 5.55 10.28
C SER A 83 12.04 6.64 9.60
N LEU A 84 10.94 6.24 8.95
CA LEU A 84 10.05 7.20 8.31
C LEU A 84 9.13 7.81 9.38
N ALA A 85 9.46 9.02 9.82
CA ALA A 85 8.60 9.80 10.71
C ALA A 85 7.24 10.02 10.03
N VAL A 86 6.17 9.67 10.75
CA VAL A 86 4.76 9.76 10.31
C VAL A 86 4.13 11.01 10.87
#